data_AF-A0A1X0NRR1-F1
#
_entry.id   AF-A0A1X0NRR1-F1
#
_cell.length_a   1.000
_cell.length_b   1.000
_cell.length_c   1.000
_cell.angle_alpha   90.00
_cell.angle_beta   90.00
_cell.angle_gamma   90.00
#
_symmetry.space_group_name_H-M   'P 1'
#
loop_
_entity.id
_entity.type
_entity.pdbx_description
1 polymer ?
#
loop_
_entity_poly.entity_id
_entity_poly.type
_entity_poly.pdbx_seq_one_letter_code
_entity_poly.pdbx_strand_id
1 'polypeptide(L)'
;MNAASEQAMLQIAETIERAVDDEMERIDNMDDEDLMEIRRKRLKALKEMEQRRDAWLRKGHGQLQELTDPKEFFRAVEQSERVVVHFMRRATSRCMIIERHLREIAARHFETRFCYVDVERIPSLAERFNVIMLPTLMLIEGKKTFHSIIGFDEFGGTDDFSTETVIQVLSAYGMLNERGMFAADQSDD
;
A
#
# COMPACT_ATOMS: atom_id res chain seq x y z
N MET A 1 13.73 -28.63 31.24
CA MET A 1 13.99 -28.32 29.82
C MET A 1 14.69 -29.54 29.24
N ASN A 2 14.20 -30.07 28.11
CA ASN A 2 14.62 -31.37 27.58
C ASN A 2 15.96 -31.22 26.83
N ALA A 3 16.96 -32.06 27.14
CA ALA A 3 18.28 -32.07 26.50
C ALA A 3 18.23 -32.14 24.95
N ALA A 4 17.17 -32.74 24.40
CA ALA A 4 16.92 -32.79 22.96
C ALA A 4 16.61 -31.41 22.35
N SER A 5 15.98 -30.48 23.08
CA SER A 5 15.72 -29.13 22.57
C SER A 5 16.95 -28.23 22.64
N GLU A 6 17.83 -28.44 23.63
CA GLU A 6 19.13 -27.74 23.70
C GLU A 6 20.05 -28.16 22.55
N GLN A 7 20.13 -29.45 22.25
CA GLN A 7 20.92 -29.92 21.10
C GLN A 7 20.39 -29.41 19.75
N ALA A 8 19.07 -29.35 19.59
CA ALA A 8 18.45 -28.79 18.38
C ALA A 8 18.74 -27.28 18.25
N MET A 9 18.66 -26.51 19.35
CA MET A 9 19.02 -25.08 19.32
C MET A 9 20.50 -24.86 18.98
N LEU A 10 21.40 -25.69 19.51
CA LEU A 10 22.84 -25.62 19.21
C LEU A 10 23.12 -25.89 17.73
N GLN A 11 22.50 -26.92 17.14
CA GLN A 11 22.64 -27.20 15.70
C GLN A 11 22.10 -26.08 14.82
N ILE A 12 20.99 -25.46 15.21
CA ILE A 12 20.42 -24.32 14.48
C ILE A 12 21.37 -23.12 14.56
N ALA A 13 21.94 -22.84 15.75
CA ALA A 13 22.89 -21.75 15.94
C ALA A 13 24.17 -21.96 15.09
N GLU A 14 24.76 -23.16 15.10
CA GLU A 14 25.92 -23.49 14.25
C GLU A 14 25.61 -23.33 12.76
N THR A 15 24.40 -23.71 12.33
CA THR A 15 24.00 -23.59 10.92
C THR A 15 23.85 -22.13 10.51
N ILE A 16 23.32 -21.28 11.40
CA ILE A 16 23.23 -19.84 11.19
C ILE A 16 24.62 -19.21 11.15
N GLU A 17 25.50 -19.56 12.09
CA GLU A 17 26.86 -19.03 12.15
C GLU A 17 27.64 -19.35 10.88
N ARG A 18 27.60 -20.61 10.41
CA ARG A 18 28.20 -20.99 9.12
C ARG A 18 27.64 -20.22 7.94
N ALA A 19 26.33 -20.02 7.89
CA ALA A 19 25.71 -19.26 6.80
C ALA A 19 26.15 -17.78 6.81
N VAL A 20 26.39 -17.21 7.99
CA VAL A 20 26.91 -15.84 8.14
C VAL A 20 28.38 -15.76 7.69
N ASP A 21 29.21 -16.72 8.09
CA ASP A 21 30.62 -16.77 7.71
C ASP A 21 30.78 -16.94 6.18
N ASP A 22 30.00 -17.82 5.56
CA ASP A 22 30.00 -18.05 4.11
C ASP A 22 29.63 -16.76 3.34
N GLU A 23 28.67 -15.97 3.83
CA GLU A 23 28.27 -14.70 3.21
C GLU A 23 29.31 -13.58 3.43
N MET A 24 29.97 -13.55 4.60
CA MET A 24 31.07 -12.62 4.85
C MET A 24 32.25 -12.87 3.92
N GLU A 25 32.64 -14.14 3.76
CA GLU A 25 33.71 -14.52 2.83
C GLU A 25 33.35 -14.20 1.37
N ARG A 26 32.07 -14.33 1.00
CA ARG A 26 31.59 -13.91 -0.32
C ARG A 26 31.77 -12.41 -0.53
N ILE A 27 31.39 -11.58 0.44
CA ILE A 27 31.50 -10.11 0.34
C ILE A 27 32.96 -9.67 0.26
N ASP A 28 33.84 -10.26 1.07
CA ASP A 28 35.26 -9.92 1.10
C ASP A 28 35.98 -10.31 -0.20
N ASN A 29 35.46 -11.33 -0.91
CA ASN A 29 35.97 -11.78 -2.20
C ASN A 29 35.23 -11.21 -3.42
N MET A 30 34.28 -10.28 -3.24
CA MET A 30 33.63 -9.61 -4.36
C MET A 30 34.65 -8.79 -5.15
N ASP A 31 34.69 -9.00 -6.46
CA ASP A 31 35.57 -8.24 -7.33
C ASP A 31 34.94 -6.90 -7.79
N ASP A 32 35.75 -6.10 -8.47
CA ASP A 32 35.31 -4.79 -8.99
C ASP A 32 34.18 -4.92 -10.02
N GLU A 33 34.06 -6.05 -10.72
CA GLU A 33 33.03 -6.29 -11.74
C GLU A 33 31.68 -6.60 -11.08
N ASP A 34 31.66 -7.43 -10.03
CA ASP A 34 30.50 -7.70 -9.19
C ASP A 34 29.96 -6.41 -8.54
N LEU A 35 30.86 -5.58 -8.01
CA LEU A 35 30.50 -4.27 -7.44
C LEU A 35 29.90 -3.33 -8.49
N MET A 36 30.43 -3.33 -9.72
CA MET A 36 29.86 -2.56 -10.83
C MET A 36 28.49 -3.09 -11.27
N GLU A 37 28.28 -4.40 -11.27
CA GLU A 37 26.98 -5.00 -11.61
C GLU A 37 25.91 -4.61 -10.59
N ILE A 38 26.21 -4.66 -9.29
CA ILE A 38 25.28 -4.23 -8.23
C ILE A 38 24.93 -2.75 -8.40
N ARG A 39 25.93 -1.89 -8.68
CA ARG A 39 25.67 -0.46 -8.96
C ARG A 39 24.77 -0.28 -10.17
N ARG A 40 25.00 -1.02 -11.25
CA ARG A 40 24.19 -0.96 -12.48
C ARG A 40 22.74 -1.40 -12.20
N LYS A 41 22.54 -2.49 -11.45
CA LYS A 41 21.21 -2.98 -11.04
C LYS A 41 20.46 -1.94 -10.21
N ARG A 42 21.11 -1.38 -9.17
CA ARG A 42 20.52 -0.33 -8.33
C ARG A 42 20.15 0.92 -9.12
N LEU A 43 21.05 1.40 -9.99
CA LEU A 43 20.78 2.56 -10.82
C LEU A 43 19.61 2.33 -11.79
N LYS A 44 19.52 1.13 -12.37
CA LYS A 44 18.40 0.75 -13.24
C LYS A 44 17.08 0.73 -12.46
N ALA A 45 17.05 0.09 -11.30
CA ALA A 45 15.86 0.04 -10.44
C ALA A 45 15.41 1.45 -10.02
N LEU A 46 16.34 2.33 -9.61
CA LEU A 46 16.04 3.73 -9.28
C LEU A 46 15.38 4.47 -10.45
N LYS A 47 15.92 4.32 -11.67
CA LYS A 47 15.36 4.94 -12.88
C LYS A 47 13.96 4.41 -13.22
N GLU A 48 13.75 3.10 -13.13
CA GLU A 48 12.45 2.49 -13.39
C GLU A 48 11.41 2.94 -12.37
N MET A 49 11.79 3.04 -11.10
CA MET A 49 10.92 3.58 -10.04
C MET A 49 10.56 5.05 -10.26
N GLU A 50 11.53 5.88 -10.64
CA GLU A 50 11.27 7.29 -10.97
C GLU A 50 10.26 7.41 -12.12
N GLN A 51 10.44 6.62 -13.18
CA GLN A 51 9.51 6.59 -14.32
C GLN A 51 8.10 6.11 -13.92
N ARG A 52 8.00 5.07 -13.08
CA ARG A 52 6.71 4.59 -12.56
C ARG A 52 6.02 5.67 -11.72
N ARG A 53 6.77 6.31 -10.82
CA ARG A 53 6.28 7.43 -9.99
C ARG A 53 5.78 8.59 -10.84
N ASP A 54 6.53 8.99 -11.86
CA ASP A 54 6.12 10.05 -12.78
C ASP A 54 4.84 9.67 -13.55
N ALA A 55 4.72 8.42 -13.99
CA ALA A 55 3.51 7.93 -14.63
C ALA A 55 2.29 7.96 -13.69
N TRP A 56 2.47 7.59 -12.43
CA TRP A 56 1.42 7.68 -11.40
C TRP A 56 1.05 9.13 -11.09
N LEU A 57 2.02 10.04 -10.95
CA LEU A 57 1.78 11.46 -10.75
C LEU A 57 0.95 12.08 -11.89
N ARG A 58 1.27 11.76 -13.15
CA ARG A 58 0.47 12.21 -14.32
C ARG A 58 -0.97 11.72 -14.29
N LYS A 59 -1.21 10.56 -13.67
CA LYS A 59 -2.55 10.01 -13.46
C LYS A 59 -3.23 10.58 -12.22
N GLY A 60 -2.56 11.37 -11.39
CA GLY A 60 -3.12 11.99 -10.19
C GLY A 60 -2.92 11.19 -8.89
N HIS A 61 -2.00 10.24 -8.86
CA HIS A 61 -1.57 9.60 -7.61
C HIS A 61 -0.72 10.58 -6.78
N GLY A 62 -0.40 10.20 -5.54
CA GLY A 62 0.42 11.04 -4.64
C GLY A 62 -0.37 12.05 -3.80
N GLN A 63 -1.69 12.11 -3.97
CA GLN A 63 -2.59 12.98 -3.22
C GLN A 63 -4.00 12.41 -3.17
N LEU A 64 -4.80 12.87 -2.20
CA LEU A 64 -6.23 12.56 -2.14
C LEU A 64 -7.00 13.51 -3.06
N GLN A 65 -7.72 12.97 -4.05
CA GLN A 65 -8.46 13.76 -5.05
C GLN A 65 -9.97 13.66 -4.89
N GLU A 66 -10.68 14.79 -5.03
CA GLU A 66 -12.15 14.78 -5.16
C GLU A 66 -12.53 14.32 -6.57
N LEU A 67 -13.43 13.35 -6.66
CA LEU A 67 -14.09 13.00 -7.91
C LEU A 67 -15.44 13.72 -7.95
N THR A 68 -15.63 14.55 -8.97
CA THR A 68 -16.77 15.47 -9.02
C THR A 68 -17.92 15.00 -9.90
N ASP A 69 -17.71 13.95 -10.69
CA ASP A 69 -18.74 13.28 -11.46
C ASP A 69 -18.45 11.77 -11.67
N PRO A 70 -19.45 10.96 -12.07
CA PRO A 70 -19.26 9.53 -12.32
C PRO A 70 -18.22 9.19 -13.39
N LYS A 71 -18.03 10.04 -14.41
CA LYS A 71 -17.02 9.79 -15.47
C LYS A 71 -15.62 9.88 -14.89
N GLU A 72 -15.36 10.81 -13.96
CA GLU A 72 -14.07 10.91 -13.28
C GLU A 72 -13.77 9.66 -12.45
N PHE A 73 -14.79 9.11 -11.77
CA PHE A 73 -14.66 7.85 -11.04
C PHE A 73 -14.23 6.70 -11.96
N PHE A 74 -14.95 6.47 -13.06
CA PHE A 74 -14.61 5.38 -13.98
C PHE A 74 -13.26 5.60 -14.67
N ARG A 75 -12.90 6.85 -14.97
CA ARG A 75 -11.58 7.20 -15.50
C ARG A 75 -10.46 6.88 -14.50
N ALA A 76 -10.66 7.16 -13.22
CA ALA A 76 -9.67 6.88 -12.18
C ALA A 76 -9.43 5.37 -12.04
N VAL A 77 -10.50 4.58 -12.04
CA VAL A 77 -10.50 3.11 -12.00
C VAL A 77 -9.87 2.51 -13.27
N GLU A 78 -10.15 3.07 -14.44
CA GLU A 78 -9.60 2.58 -15.71
C GLU A 78 -8.08 2.83 -15.83
N GLN A 79 -7.59 3.95 -15.31
CA GLN A 79 -6.20 4.40 -15.50
C GLN A 79 -5.23 3.86 -14.44
N SER A 80 -5.72 3.26 -13.36
CA SER A 80 -4.92 2.88 -12.20
C SER A 80 -5.20 1.43 -11.82
N GLU A 81 -4.15 0.71 -11.43
CA GLU A 81 -4.27 -0.69 -11.04
C GLU A 81 -5.00 -0.84 -9.70
N ARG A 82 -4.60 -0.03 -8.71
CA ARG A 82 -5.18 0.04 -7.37
C ARG A 82 -5.82 1.41 -7.14
N VAL A 83 -7.07 1.42 -6.67
CA VAL A 83 -7.80 2.64 -6.31
C VAL A 83 -8.53 2.43 -4.99
N VAL A 84 -8.37 3.38 -4.07
CA VAL A 84 -9.17 3.50 -2.85
C VAL A 84 -10.10 4.68 -3.02
N VAL A 85 -11.42 4.45 -2.90
CA VAL A 85 -12.42 5.51 -2.99
C VAL A 85 -13.15 5.66 -1.66
N HIS A 86 -13.00 6.83 -1.04
CA HIS A 86 -13.70 7.24 0.16
C HIS A 86 -15.05 7.86 -0.18
N PHE A 87 -16.13 7.10 0.04
CA PHE A 87 -17.49 7.64 0.00
C PHE A 87 -17.75 8.37 1.31
N MET A 88 -18.01 9.66 1.21
CA MET A 88 -17.99 10.58 2.33
C MET A 88 -19.14 11.59 2.26
N ARG A 89 -19.38 12.26 3.40
CA ARG A 89 -20.26 13.43 3.51
C ARG A 89 -19.59 14.45 4.41
N ARG A 90 -19.56 15.72 3.97
CA ARG A 90 -18.83 16.80 4.67
C ARG A 90 -19.32 17.04 6.10
N ALA A 91 -20.62 16.88 6.35
CA ALA A 91 -21.20 17.06 7.68
C ALA A 91 -20.86 15.93 8.69
N THR A 92 -20.23 14.83 8.24
CA THR A 92 -19.94 13.67 9.08
C THR A 92 -18.52 13.72 9.63
N SER A 93 -18.37 13.87 10.95
CA SER A 93 -17.05 13.96 11.62
C SER A 93 -16.15 12.76 11.33
N ARG A 94 -16.70 11.55 11.33
CA ARG A 94 -15.98 10.31 11.01
C ARG A 94 -15.42 10.28 9.59
N CYS A 95 -16.08 10.93 8.64
CA CYS A 95 -15.54 11.07 7.29
C CYS A 95 -14.26 11.93 7.26
N MET A 96 -14.17 12.96 8.11
CA MET A 96 -13.00 13.83 8.22
C MET A 96 -11.80 13.12 8.83
N ILE A 97 -12.04 12.20 9.77
CA ILE A 97 -10.98 11.37 10.36
C ILE A 97 -10.30 10.54 9.26
N ILE A 98 -11.09 9.81 8.46
CA ILE A 98 -10.57 9.02 7.34
C ILE A 98 -9.86 9.91 6.32
N GLU A 99 -10.44 11.06 5.97
CA GLU A 99 -9.85 11.99 5.01
C GLU A 99 -8.43 12.43 5.44
N ARG A 100 -8.23 12.74 6.72
CA ARG A 100 -6.91 13.09 7.28
C ARG A 100 -5.90 11.96 7.07
N HIS A 101 -6.23 10.73 7.45
CA HIS A 101 -5.32 9.59 7.29
C HIS A 101 -5.01 9.32 5.82
N LEU A 102 -6.01 9.35 4.93
CA LEU A 102 -5.78 9.13 3.50
C LEU A 102 -4.92 10.21 2.85
N ARG A 103 -5.02 11.48 3.27
CA ARG A 103 -4.14 12.55 2.78
C ARG A 103 -2.67 12.28 3.12
N GLU A 104 -2.39 11.81 4.34
CA GLU A 104 -1.04 11.45 4.77
C GLU A 104 -0.51 10.21 4.02
N ILE A 105 -1.35 9.20 3.83
CA ILE A 105 -0.98 7.94 3.15
C ILE A 105 -0.73 8.18 1.66
N ALA A 106 -1.59 8.95 0.99
CA ALA A 106 -1.48 9.21 -0.44
C ALA A 106 -0.15 9.87 -0.82
N ALA A 107 0.42 10.70 0.06
CA ALA A 107 1.71 11.35 -0.15
C ALA A 107 2.92 10.39 -0.06
N ARG A 108 2.71 9.13 0.38
CA ARG A 108 3.74 8.11 0.57
C ARG A 108 3.56 6.88 -0.31
N HIS A 109 2.32 6.57 -0.69
CA HIS A 109 1.93 5.38 -1.45
C HIS A 109 1.36 5.77 -2.82
N PHE A 110 2.20 5.74 -3.85
CA PHE A 110 1.84 6.18 -5.20
C PHE A 110 1.41 5.00 -6.08
N GLU A 111 1.64 3.77 -5.62
CA GLU A 111 1.12 2.56 -6.23
C GLU A 111 -0.42 2.53 -6.24
N THR A 112 -1.04 3.28 -5.32
CA THR A 112 -2.49 3.31 -5.13
C THR A 112 -3.04 4.72 -5.26
N ARG A 113 -4.08 4.85 -6.08
CA ARG A 113 -4.77 6.12 -6.27
C ARG A 113 -5.78 6.33 -5.16
N PHE A 114 -5.67 7.44 -4.44
CA PHE A 114 -6.63 7.82 -3.41
C PHE A 114 -7.59 8.88 -3.92
N CYS A 115 -8.88 8.55 -3.86
CA CYS A 115 -9.96 9.43 -4.28
C CYS A 115 -11.04 9.51 -3.19
N TYR A 116 -11.86 10.55 -3.24
CA TYR A 116 -13.09 10.61 -2.47
C TYR A 116 -14.26 11.13 -3.31
N VAL A 117 -15.46 10.73 -2.91
CA VAL A 117 -16.73 11.13 -3.51
C VAL A 117 -17.64 11.65 -2.41
N ASP A 118 -18.10 12.89 -2.54
CA ASP A 118 -19.15 13.44 -1.70
C ASP A 118 -20.51 12.90 -2.17
N VAL A 119 -21.13 12.06 -1.35
CA VAL A 119 -22.39 11.37 -1.73
C VAL A 119 -23.58 12.32 -1.84
N GLU A 120 -23.51 13.51 -1.24
CA GLU A 120 -24.56 14.53 -1.42
C GLU A 120 -24.45 15.19 -2.80
N ARG A 121 -23.24 15.25 -3.36
CA ARG A 121 -23.00 15.78 -4.70
C ARG A 121 -23.23 14.75 -5.79
N ILE A 122 -22.91 13.48 -5.54
CA ILE A 122 -23.00 12.38 -6.53
C ILE A 122 -23.75 11.17 -5.94
N PRO A 123 -25.06 11.30 -5.64
CA PRO A 123 -25.83 10.21 -5.04
C PRO A 123 -25.90 8.96 -5.94
N SER A 124 -25.87 9.15 -7.28
CA SER A 124 -25.95 8.05 -8.25
C SER A 124 -24.79 7.05 -8.16
N LEU A 125 -23.59 7.46 -7.73
CA LEU A 125 -22.49 6.53 -7.48
C LEU A 125 -22.74 5.71 -6.20
N ALA A 126 -23.18 6.37 -5.12
CA ALA A 126 -23.49 5.70 -3.87
C ALA A 126 -24.61 4.65 -4.07
N GLU A 127 -25.66 5.00 -4.82
CA GLU A 127 -26.74 4.07 -5.20
C GLU A 127 -26.22 2.90 -6.05
N ARG A 128 -25.44 3.20 -7.10
CA ARG A 128 -24.90 2.18 -8.01
C ARG A 128 -24.05 1.12 -7.31
N PHE A 129 -23.29 1.55 -6.31
CA PHE A 129 -22.42 0.67 -5.55
C PHE A 129 -22.99 0.23 -4.20
N ASN A 130 -24.28 0.52 -3.95
CA ASN A 130 -24.99 0.16 -2.73
C ASN A 130 -24.26 0.62 -1.44
N VAL A 131 -23.77 1.86 -1.44
CA VAL A 131 -23.15 2.49 -0.28
C VAL A 131 -24.25 3.03 0.64
N ILE A 132 -24.56 2.26 1.69
CA ILE A 132 -25.66 2.57 2.62
C ILE A 132 -25.16 3.34 3.86
N MET A 133 -23.88 3.17 4.22
CA MET A 133 -23.27 3.70 5.44
C MET A 133 -22.05 4.57 5.12
N LEU A 134 -21.79 5.58 5.96
CA LEU A 134 -20.62 6.46 5.83
C LEU A 134 -19.85 6.51 7.15
N PRO A 135 -18.50 6.62 7.11
CA PRO A 135 -17.67 6.55 5.91
C PRO A 135 -17.63 5.13 5.32
N THR A 136 -17.43 5.00 4.00
CA THR A 136 -17.14 3.72 3.34
C THR A 136 -15.90 3.86 2.45
N LEU A 137 -14.91 3.00 2.64
CA LEU A 137 -13.72 2.92 1.78
C LEU A 137 -13.87 1.73 0.83
N MET A 138 -14.07 2.02 -0.43
CA MET A 138 -14.15 1.02 -1.48
C MET A 138 -12.76 0.71 -2.01
N LEU A 139 -12.39 -0.58 -2.02
CA LEU A 139 -11.10 -1.07 -2.51
C LEU A 139 -11.29 -1.69 -3.89
N ILE A 140 -10.54 -1.17 -4.86
CA ILE A 140 -10.66 -1.53 -6.27
C ILE A 140 -9.28 -1.93 -6.78
N GLU A 141 -9.18 -3.15 -7.31
CA GLU A 141 -7.98 -3.64 -7.98
C GLU A 141 -8.37 -4.25 -9.34
N GLY A 142 -7.59 -3.97 -10.39
CA GLY A 142 -7.85 -4.54 -11.73
C GLY A 142 -9.25 -4.19 -12.26
N LYS A 143 -9.73 -2.98 -11.94
CA LYS A 143 -11.06 -2.44 -12.31
C LYS A 143 -12.26 -3.14 -11.67
N LYS A 144 -12.02 -3.97 -10.65
CA LYS A 144 -13.07 -4.66 -9.90
C LYS A 144 -13.03 -4.23 -8.44
N THR A 145 -14.18 -3.85 -7.93
CA THR A 145 -14.38 -3.72 -6.49
C THR A 145 -14.40 -5.11 -5.89
N PHE A 146 -13.51 -5.39 -4.93
CA PHE A 146 -13.44 -6.69 -4.26
C PHE A 146 -13.75 -6.60 -2.76
N HIS A 147 -13.58 -5.42 -2.15
CA HIS A 147 -13.87 -5.19 -0.73
C HIS A 147 -14.32 -3.75 -0.48
N SER A 148 -15.05 -3.55 0.61
CA SER A 148 -15.44 -2.24 1.12
C SER A 148 -15.35 -2.23 2.64
N ILE A 149 -14.55 -1.33 3.19
CA ILE A 149 -14.44 -1.10 4.64
C ILE A 149 -15.54 -0.13 5.04
N ILE A 150 -16.43 -0.56 5.93
CA ILE A 150 -17.58 0.22 6.37
C ILE A 150 -17.34 0.75 7.79
N GLY A 151 -17.47 2.07 7.97
CA GLY A 151 -17.22 2.68 9.27
C GLY A 151 -15.77 2.52 9.71
N PHE A 152 -15.58 2.20 10.99
CA PHE A 152 -14.26 2.07 11.64
C PHE A 152 -13.98 0.65 12.13
N ASP A 153 -14.83 -0.32 11.82
CA ASP A 153 -14.80 -1.64 12.46
C ASP A 153 -13.47 -2.36 12.22
N GLU A 154 -12.94 -2.28 10.99
CA GLU A 154 -11.64 -2.86 10.64
C GLU A 154 -10.44 -2.07 11.18
N PHE A 155 -10.65 -0.81 11.60
CA PHE A 155 -9.62 0.02 12.24
C PHE A 155 -9.64 -0.08 13.77
N GLY A 156 -10.41 -1.03 14.33
CA GLY A 156 -10.56 -1.24 15.77
C GLY A 156 -11.81 -0.62 16.39
N GLY A 157 -12.67 0.02 15.59
CA GLY A 157 -13.98 0.53 16.01
C GLY A 157 -13.94 1.81 16.86
N THR A 158 -12.77 2.43 17.04
CA THR A 158 -12.60 3.70 17.77
C THR A 158 -12.43 4.89 16.82
N ASP A 159 -12.50 6.11 17.33
CA ASP A 159 -12.33 7.33 16.54
C ASP A 159 -10.87 7.86 16.56
N ASP A 160 -9.98 7.21 17.31
CA ASP A 160 -8.60 7.64 17.61
C ASP A 160 -7.51 6.69 17.07
N PHE A 161 -7.86 5.81 16.12
CA PHE A 161 -6.87 4.95 15.47
C PHE A 161 -5.78 5.75 14.73
N SER A 162 -4.62 5.13 14.60
CA SER A 162 -3.45 5.75 14.00
C SER A 162 -3.44 5.63 12.47
N THR A 163 -2.69 6.49 11.78
CA THR A 163 -2.44 6.33 10.33
C THR A 163 -1.77 4.99 10.02
N GLU A 164 -0.94 4.48 10.93
CA GLU A 164 -0.30 3.17 10.81
C GLU A 164 -1.34 2.02 10.79
N THR A 165 -2.38 2.11 11.62
CA THR A 165 -3.48 1.14 11.62
C THR A 165 -4.18 1.11 10.25
N VAL A 166 -4.43 2.27 9.64
CA VAL A 166 -5.02 2.34 8.31
C VAL A 166 -4.08 1.74 7.25
N ILE A 167 -2.78 2.00 7.35
CA ILE A 167 -1.77 1.42 6.46
C ILE A 167 -1.76 -0.11 6.58
N GLN A 168 -1.74 -0.65 7.79
CA GLN A 168 -1.75 -2.10 8.04
C GLN A 168 -2.97 -2.77 7.43
N VAL A 169 -4.16 -2.21 7.66
CA VAL A 169 -5.41 -2.74 7.08
C VAL A 169 -5.37 -2.68 5.56
N LEU A 170 -5.03 -1.54 4.96
CA LEU A 170 -4.96 -1.43 3.51
C LEU A 170 -3.87 -2.33 2.90
N SER A 171 -2.74 -2.52 3.58
CA SER A 171 -1.67 -3.45 3.16
C SER A 171 -2.13 -4.90 3.20
N ALA A 172 -2.89 -5.30 4.23
CA ALA A 172 -3.47 -6.64 4.34
C ALA A 172 -4.44 -6.97 3.19
N TYR A 173 -5.07 -5.94 2.60
CA TYR A 173 -5.89 -6.07 1.37
C TYR A 173 -5.08 -5.91 0.07
N GLY A 174 -3.75 -5.80 0.12
CA GLY A 174 -2.90 -5.60 -1.05
C GLY A 174 -2.98 -4.19 -1.66
N MET A 175 -3.67 -3.26 -1.00
CA MET A 175 -3.84 -1.89 -1.49
C MET A 175 -2.62 -1.01 -1.22
N LEU A 176 -1.67 -1.43 -0.38
CA LEU A 176 -0.43 -0.70 -0.15
C LEU A 176 0.74 -1.67 -0.10
N ASN A 177 1.91 -1.20 -0.50
CA ASN A 177 3.15 -1.94 -0.29
C ASN A 177 3.62 -1.70 1.15
N GLU A 178 3.84 -2.76 1.94
CA GLU A 178 4.18 -2.67 3.37
C GLU A 178 5.45 -1.86 3.66
N ARG A 179 6.45 -1.88 2.74
CA ARG A 179 7.68 -1.08 2.86
C ARG A 179 7.63 0.22 2.05
N GLY A 180 6.45 0.63 1.61
CA GLY A 180 6.20 1.79 0.74
C GLY A 180 6.58 1.57 -0.72
N MET A 181 6.54 2.66 -1.50
CA MET A 181 6.79 2.67 -2.96
C MET A 181 8.12 2.02 -3.39
N PHE A 182 9.10 1.92 -2.49
CA PHE A 182 10.43 1.37 -2.76
C PHE A 182 10.57 -0.12 -2.45
N ALA A 183 9.53 -0.78 -1.92
CA ALA A 183 9.43 -2.23 -2.02
C ALA A 183 9.14 -2.53 -3.49
N ALA A 184 10.20 -2.77 -4.26
CA ALA A 184 10.08 -3.42 -5.55
C ALA A 184 9.10 -4.59 -5.40
N ASP A 185 8.11 -4.62 -6.29
CA ASP A 185 7.17 -5.72 -6.55
C ASP A 185 7.54 -6.99 -5.76
N GLN A 186 6.76 -7.31 -4.71
CA GLN A 186 6.92 -8.55 -3.95
C GLN A 186 6.68 -9.73 -4.89
N SER A 187 7.74 -10.14 -5.57
CA SER A 187 7.95 -11.46 -6.12
C SER A 187 9.32 -11.91 -5.61
N ASP A 188 9.38 -12.17 -4.31
CA ASP A 188 10.31 -13.15 -3.75
C ASP A 188 9.44 -14.33 -3.31
N ASP A 189 8.88 -15.04 -4.30
CA ASP A 189 8.45 -16.45 -4.25
C ASP A 189 8.23 -16.96 -5.68
#